data_AF-A0A2N4XPH6-F1
#
_entry.id   AF-A0A2N4XPH6-F1
#
_cell.length_a   1.000
_cell.length_b   1.000
_cell.length_c   1.000
_cell.angle_alpha   90.00
_cell.angle_beta   90.00
_cell.angle_gamma   90.00
#
_symmetry.space_group_name_H-M   'P 1'
#
loop_
_entity.id
_entity.type
_entity.pdbx_description
1 polymer ?
#
loop_
_entity_poly.entity_id
_entity_poly.type
_entity_poly.pdbx_seq_one_letter_code
_entity_poly.pdbx_strand_id
1 'polypeptide(L)'
;MRHSISRCSRICITALLALSTAALSAPAAAQATLSEAQALLAQGQRSQALDKIDRVLASTPKDRQARFLKGVILAEMNRLDDAAVVFVKLTEEAPELPEPYNNLAVIYAQQKQFDKAKAALEMAIRTHPSYAVAHENLGDLYAKMARQAYDRALQIDSSNSNAQAKLNLLRDISTAGARPATPTKPVTVAVTTPAPTAAPEVPAVKPVQAASSTAAVAASSKPAASAASSSAVAEAPAKPATADNDQRAVRSTVLSWAEAWSKKNTKEYLGYYARDFDVPDGKTRSAWEAERIDRVGKPGAIKVTLSELDIKLNGDRAIVRFKQNYQSASFKSASGKTLEMILRNGRWQIQQERIGR
;
A
#
# COMPACT_ATOMS: atom_id res chain seq x y z
N MET A 1 91.22 18.08 -34.39
CA MET A 1 90.06 17.23 -34.74
C MET A 1 89.03 17.42 -33.63
N ARG A 2 88.03 18.30 -33.80
CA ARG A 2 86.71 18.08 -34.44
C ARG A 2 85.86 17.08 -33.64
N HIS A 3 84.91 17.60 -32.86
CA HIS A 3 83.47 17.68 -33.16
C HIS A 3 82.72 16.37 -32.85
N SER A 4 81.74 16.39 -31.97
CA SER A 4 80.35 16.69 -32.37
C SER A 4 79.35 16.37 -31.25
N ILE A 5 78.38 17.26 -31.16
CA ILE A 5 77.15 17.20 -30.38
C ILE A 5 76.12 16.35 -31.15
N SER A 6 75.38 15.45 -30.49
CA SER A 6 74.01 15.05 -30.90
C SER A 6 73.32 14.31 -29.75
N ARG A 7 72.32 14.92 -29.10
CA ARG A 7 70.89 14.90 -29.48
C ARG A 7 70.24 13.52 -29.36
N CYS A 8 69.54 13.31 -28.24
CA CYS A 8 68.29 12.57 -28.11
C CYS A 8 67.72 12.94 -26.73
N SER A 9 67.19 14.14 -26.50
CA SER A 9 65.91 14.65 -26.97
C SER A 9 64.75 13.67 -26.84
N ARG A 10 64.04 13.78 -25.70
CA ARG A 10 62.57 13.92 -25.64
C ARG A 10 61.74 12.76 -26.20
N ILE A 11 61.73 11.60 -25.54
CA ILE A 11 60.58 10.67 -25.64
C ILE A 11 60.41 9.98 -24.29
N CYS A 12 59.66 10.58 -23.35
CA CYS A 12 59.04 9.84 -22.23
C CYS A 12 58.08 10.68 -21.36
N ILE A 13 57.37 11.68 -21.93
CA ILE A 13 56.31 12.42 -21.19
C ILE A 13 54.94 12.37 -21.91
N THR A 14 54.78 11.61 -22.98
CA THR A 14 53.49 11.50 -23.70
C THR A 14 52.84 10.13 -23.56
N ALA A 15 52.66 9.65 -22.33
CA ALA A 15 51.86 8.45 -22.06
C ALA A 15 51.00 8.56 -20.78
N LEU A 16 50.57 9.78 -20.43
CA LEU A 16 49.71 10.03 -19.26
C LEU A 16 48.60 11.07 -19.53
N LEU A 17 48.14 11.17 -20.79
CA LEU A 17 47.08 12.10 -21.20
C LEU A 17 46.03 11.47 -22.14
N ALA A 18 45.95 10.14 -22.18
CA ALA A 18 44.95 9.42 -22.99
C ALA A 18 43.96 8.56 -22.17
N LEU A 19 44.02 8.60 -20.83
CA LEU A 19 43.08 7.87 -19.96
C LEU A 19 42.02 8.75 -19.28
N SER A 20 42.00 10.06 -19.55
CA SER A 20 41.09 11.02 -18.90
C SER A 20 39.93 11.51 -19.78
N THR A 21 39.86 11.14 -21.05
CA THR A 21 38.75 11.53 -21.94
C THR A 21 37.58 10.53 -21.98
N ALA A 22 37.81 9.27 -21.61
CA ALA A 22 36.77 8.23 -21.61
C ALA A 22 35.74 8.39 -20.47
N ALA A 23 36.15 8.92 -19.32
CA ALA A 23 35.26 9.11 -18.18
C ALA A 23 34.31 10.30 -18.35
N LEU A 24 34.70 11.36 -19.09
CA LEU A 24 33.84 12.52 -19.35
C LEU A 24 32.81 12.27 -20.47
N SER A 25 33.02 11.28 -21.34
CA SER A 25 32.16 11.02 -22.50
C SER A 25 31.04 10.00 -22.23
N ALA A 26 31.21 9.10 -21.24
CA ALA A 26 30.20 8.11 -20.89
C ALA A 26 28.85 8.70 -20.39
N PRO A 27 28.83 9.75 -19.54
CA PRO A 27 27.57 10.37 -19.09
C PRO A 27 26.79 11.04 -20.23
N ALA A 28 27.49 11.68 -21.17
CA ALA A 28 26.88 12.34 -22.33
C ALA A 28 26.26 11.31 -23.30
N ALA A 29 26.94 10.19 -23.54
CA ALA A 29 26.42 9.10 -24.37
C ALA A 29 25.19 8.42 -23.74
N ALA A 30 25.19 8.21 -22.43
CA ALA A 30 24.04 7.68 -21.71
C ALA A 30 22.82 8.63 -21.79
N GLN A 31 23.06 9.94 -21.63
CA GLN A 31 21.99 10.94 -21.75
C GLN A 31 21.42 11.01 -23.18
N ALA A 32 22.25 10.94 -24.21
CA ALA A 32 21.78 10.88 -25.60
C ALA A 32 20.91 9.63 -25.84
N THR A 33 21.35 8.48 -25.33
CA THR A 33 20.60 7.21 -25.45
C THR A 33 19.27 7.26 -24.68
N LEU A 34 19.21 7.95 -23.54
CA LEU A 34 17.95 8.18 -22.80
C LEU A 34 16.97 9.03 -23.60
N SER A 35 17.44 10.12 -24.21
CA SER A 35 16.61 10.97 -25.08
C SER A 35 16.07 10.20 -26.29
N GLU A 36 16.91 9.35 -26.91
CA GLU A 36 16.46 8.46 -27.99
C GLU A 36 15.36 7.49 -27.52
N ALA A 37 15.53 6.86 -26.35
CA ALA A 37 14.53 5.96 -25.81
C ALA A 37 13.19 6.65 -25.54
N GLN A 38 13.21 7.89 -25.04
CA GLN A 38 12.01 8.71 -24.86
C GLN A 38 11.33 9.01 -26.20
N ALA A 39 12.10 9.36 -27.24
CA ALA A 39 11.57 9.59 -28.58
C ALA A 39 10.96 8.33 -29.19
N LEU A 40 11.58 7.17 -29.01
CA LEU A 40 11.05 5.87 -29.45
C LEU A 40 9.74 5.53 -28.72
N LEU A 41 9.69 5.75 -27.41
CA LEU A 41 8.48 5.56 -26.62
C LEU A 41 7.34 6.47 -27.10
N ALA A 42 7.63 7.75 -27.37
CA ALA A 42 6.65 8.70 -27.90
C ALA A 42 6.11 8.28 -29.28
N GLN A 43 6.92 7.57 -30.08
CA GLN A 43 6.53 6.97 -31.37
C GLN A 43 5.81 5.62 -31.22
N GLY A 44 5.60 5.13 -29.99
CA GLY A 44 5.00 3.82 -29.72
C GLY A 44 5.92 2.63 -29.98
N GLN A 45 7.21 2.86 -30.28
CA GLN A 45 8.23 1.84 -30.54
C GLN A 45 8.80 1.29 -29.21
N ARG A 46 7.91 0.71 -28.39
CA ARG A 46 8.18 0.33 -27.00
C ARG A 46 9.32 -0.67 -26.84
N SER A 47 9.38 -1.69 -27.69
CA SER A 47 10.45 -2.70 -27.62
C SER A 47 11.82 -2.08 -27.90
N GLN A 48 11.93 -1.22 -28.91
CA GLN A 48 13.18 -0.52 -29.23
C GLN A 48 13.57 0.47 -28.12
N ALA A 49 12.59 1.16 -27.53
CA ALA A 49 12.81 2.00 -26.37
C ALA A 49 13.37 1.19 -25.19
N LEU A 50 12.81 0.00 -24.92
CA LEU A 50 13.29 -0.88 -23.85
C LEU A 50 14.73 -1.32 -24.08
N ASP A 51 15.08 -1.74 -25.30
CA ASP A 51 16.45 -2.13 -25.66
C ASP A 51 17.46 -1.00 -25.43
N LYS A 52 17.07 0.25 -25.75
CA LYS A 52 17.91 1.43 -25.51
C LYS A 52 18.10 1.68 -24.01
N ILE A 53 17.04 1.55 -23.21
CA ILE A 53 17.11 1.72 -21.76
C ILE A 53 17.93 0.62 -21.09
N ASP A 54 17.83 -0.62 -21.54
CA ASP A 54 18.64 -1.71 -21.01
C ASP A 54 20.13 -1.51 -21.28
N ARG A 55 20.51 -0.89 -22.42
CA ARG A 55 21.90 -0.49 -22.69
C ARG A 55 22.40 0.61 -21.75
N VAL A 56 21.55 1.60 -21.44
CA VAL A 56 21.89 2.63 -20.45
C VAL A 56 22.12 1.98 -19.09
N LEU A 57 21.17 1.14 -18.65
CA LEU A 57 21.24 0.48 -17.35
C LEU A 57 22.36 -0.56 -17.23
N ALA A 58 22.89 -1.07 -18.34
CA ALA A 58 24.06 -1.94 -18.33
C ALA A 58 25.34 -1.22 -17.86
N SER A 59 25.49 0.07 -18.19
CA SER A 59 26.64 0.88 -17.78
C SER A 59 26.36 1.74 -16.54
N THR A 60 25.10 2.17 -16.35
CA THR A 60 24.66 2.95 -15.18
C THR A 60 23.49 2.28 -14.46
N PRO A 61 23.70 1.14 -13.76
CA PRO A 61 22.61 0.35 -13.21
C PRO A 61 21.71 1.09 -12.23
N LYS A 62 22.20 2.16 -11.57
CA LYS A 62 21.51 2.97 -10.57
C LYS A 62 20.92 4.28 -11.11
N ASP A 63 20.96 4.50 -12.42
CA ASP A 63 20.37 5.70 -13.02
C ASP A 63 18.85 5.74 -12.78
N ARG A 64 18.40 6.70 -11.96
CA ARG A 64 17.00 6.82 -11.55
C ARG A 64 16.08 7.12 -12.73
N GLN A 65 16.51 7.98 -13.66
CA GLN A 65 15.70 8.39 -14.81
C GLN A 65 15.55 7.21 -15.79
N ALA A 66 16.62 6.46 -16.04
CA ALA A 66 16.59 5.26 -16.87
C ALA A 66 15.71 4.17 -16.27
N ARG A 67 15.81 3.91 -14.96
CA ARG A 67 14.93 2.97 -14.25
C ARG A 67 13.47 3.39 -14.31
N PHE A 68 13.19 4.68 -14.08
CA PHE A 68 11.84 5.22 -14.15
C PHE A 68 11.23 5.01 -15.55
N LEU A 69 11.99 5.35 -16.58
CA LEU A 69 11.57 5.18 -17.97
C LEU A 69 11.39 3.70 -18.34
N LYS A 70 12.23 2.79 -17.82
CA LYS A 70 12.03 1.34 -17.95
C LYS A 70 10.66 0.92 -17.39
N GLY A 71 10.32 1.38 -16.19
CA GLY A 71 9.02 1.10 -15.57
C GLY A 71 7.85 1.59 -16.43
N VAL A 72 7.95 2.80 -16.99
CA VAL A 72 6.95 3.35 -17.91
C VAL A 72 6.82 2.50 -19.17
N ILE A 73 7.93 2.15 -19.83
CA ILE A 73 7.93 1.35 -21.06
C ILE A 73 7.29 -0.02 -20.80
N LEU A 74 7.64 -0.68 -19.69
CA LEU A 74 7.06 -1.96 -19.31
C LEU A 74 5.55 -1.87 -19.11
N ALA A 75 5.08 -0.83 -18.41
CA ALA A 75 3.65 -0.63 -18.20
C ALA A 75 2.91 -0.32 -19.51
N GLU A 76 3.50 0.47 -20.41
CA GLU A 76 2.99 0.71 -21.76
C GLU A 76 2.93 -0.56 -22.63
N MET A 77 3.79 -1.54 -22.37
CA MET A 77 3.76 -2.88 -22.97
C MET A 77 2.79 -3.84 -22.28
N ASN A 78 1.98 -3.36 -21.33
CA ASN A 78 1.10 -4.17 -20.48
C ASN A 78 1.84 -5.24 -19.64
N ARG A 79 3.15 -5.06 -19.41
CA ARG A 79 3.96 -5.87 -18.49
C ARG A 79 3.88 -5.28 -17.08
N LEU A 80 2.68 -5.28 -16.53
CA LEU A 80 2.34 -4.52 -15.33
C LEU A 80 3.09 -4.98 -14.08
N ASP A 81 3.30 -6.29 -13.91
CA ASP A 81 4.01 -6.84 -12.76
C ASP A 81 5.50 -6.46 -12.78
N ASP A 82 6.15 -6.53 -13.95
CA ASP A 82 7.53 -6.10 -14.13
C ASP A 82 7.69 -4.60 -13.86
N ALA A 83 6.75 -3.79 -14.35
CA ALA A 83 6.73 -2.35 -14.12
C ALA A 83 6.56 -2.04 -12.62
N ALA A 84 5.66 -2.73 -11.93
CA ALA A 84 5.45 -2.56 -10.50
C ALA A 84 6.72 -2.87 -9.70
N VAL A 85 7.45 -3.94 -10.04
CA VAL A 85 8.74 -4.25 -9.40
C VAL A 85 9.75 -3.12 -9.56
N VAL A 86 9.82 -2.50 -10.75
CA VAL A 86 10.72 -1.36 -11.00
C VAL A 86 10.32 -0.15 -10.16
N PHE A 87 9.04 0.21 -10.15
CA PHE A 87 8.59 1.39 -9.39
C PHE A 87 8.64 1.19 -7.88
N VAL A 88 8.38 -0.02 -7.35
CA VAL A 88 8.55 -0.33 -5.93
C VAL A 88 10.00 -0.08 -5.49
N LYS A 89 10.97 -0.60 -6.24
CA LYS A 89 12.40 -0.34 -5.96
C LYS A 89 12.74 1.15 -5.99
N LEU A 90 12.18 1.91 -6.93
CA LEU A 90 12.36 3.36 -6.98
C LEU A 90 11.75 4.06 -5.75
N THR A 91 10.60 3.61 -5.25
CA THR A 91 10.02 4.17 -4.01
C THR A 91 10.81 3.82 -2.75
N GLU A 92 11.50 2.68 -2.73
CA GLU A 92 12.38 2.28 -1.61
C GLU A 92 13.67 3.10 -1.59
N GLU A 93 14.25 3.37 -2.76
CA GLU A 93 15.51 4.10 -2.90
C GLU A 93 15.35 5.63 -2.91
N ALA A 94 14.23 6.14 -3.40
CA ALA A 94 13.92 7.56 -3.51
C ALA A 94 12.48 7.84 -3.01
N PRO A 95 12.23 7.67 -1.69
CA PRO A 95 10.89 7.76 -1.11
C PRO A 95 10.30 9.17 -1.16
N GLU A 96 11.08 10.19 -1.50
CA GLU A 96 10.64 11.57 -1.69
C GLU A 96 9.91 11.78 -3.02
N LEU A 97 10.22 11.01 -4.07
CA LEU A 97 9.70 11.25 -5.42
C LEU A 97 8.23 10.85 -5.53
N PRO A 98 7.33 11.73 -6.00
CA PRO A 98 5.91 11.43 -6.11
C PRO A 98 5.57 10.59 -7.35
N GLU A 99 6.37 10.66 -8.41
CA GLU A 99 6.08 10.03 -9.70
C GLU A 99 6.07 8.50 -9.63
N PRO A 100 7.02 7.81 -8.97
CA PRO A 100 6.98 6.35 -8.85
C PRO A 100 5.73 5.86 -8.11
N TYR A 101 5.30 6.56 -7.06
CA TYR A 101 4.06 6.24 -6.34
C TYR A 101 2.83 6.43 -7.22
N ASN A 102 2.76 7.52 -7.98
CA ASN A 102 1.67 7.76 -8.91
C ASN A 102 1.58 6.68 -10.00
N ASN A 103 2.72 6.25 -10.55
CA ASN A 103 2.77 5.17 -11.54
C ASN A 103 2.36 3.81 -10.94
N LEU A 104 2.80 3.50 -9.71
CA LEU A 104 2.31 2.32 -8.98
C LEU A 104 0.80 2.36 -8.81
N ALA A 105 0.23 3.51 -8.50
CA ALA A 105 -1.20 3.63 -8.32
C ALA A 105 -1.98 3.33 -9.60
N VAL A 106 -1.53 3.83 -10.74
CA VAL A 106 -2.12 3.53 -12.05
C VAL A 106 -2.06 2.02 -12.32
N ILE A 107 -0.91 1.39 -12.09
CA ILE A 107 -0.73 -0.06 -12.28
C ILE A 107 -1.67 -0.85 -11.35
N TYR A 108 -1.69 -0.54 -10.06
CA TYR A 108 -2.57 -1.20 -9.10
C TYR A 108 -4.05 -1.00 -9.43
N ALA A 109 -4.44 0.18 -9.92
CA ALA A 109 -5.82 0.45 -10.33
C ALA A 109 -6.21 -0.37 -11.56
N GLN A 110 -5.32 -0.54 -12.55
CA GLN A 110 -5.54 -1.41 -13.71
C GLN A 110 -5.72 -2.88 -13.29
N GLN A 111 -4.95 -3.32 -12.28
CA GLN A 111 -5.08 -4.64 -11.67
C GLN A 111 -6.25 -4.77 -10.67
N LYS A 112 -7.11 -3.76 -10.55
CA LYS A 112 -8.23 -3.67 -9.59
C LYS A 112 -7.83 -3.76 -8.10
N GLN A 113 -6.55 -3.58 -7.80
CA GLN A 113 -5.99 -3.49 -6.43
C GLN A 113 -6.17 -2.07 -5.87
N PHE A 114 -7.42 -1.59 -5.78
CA PHE A 114 -7.70 -0.17 -5.47
C PHE A 114 -7.18 0.31 -4.10
N ASP A 115 -6.97 -0.58 -3.13
CA ASP A 115 -6.37 -0.21 -1.83
C ASP A 115 -4.90 0.17 -1.96
N LYS A 116 -4.14 -0.65 -2.70
CA LYS A 116 -2.74 -0.36 -2.98
C LYS A 116 -2.62 0.88 -3.85
N ALA A 117 -3.54 1.07 -4.80
CA ALA A 117 -3.59 2.27 -5.61
C ALA A 117 -3.82 3.52 -4.76
N LYS A 118 -4.77 3.48 -3.83
CA LYS A 118 -5.08 4.59 -2.91
C LYS A 118 -3.89 4.91 -2.03
N ALA A 119 -3.29 3.90 -1.40
CA ALA A 119 -2.12 4.08 -0.55
C ALA A 119 -0.95 4.71 -1.32
N ALA A 120 -0.71 4.30 -2.57
CA ALA A 120 0.33 4.88 -3.40
C ALA A 120 0.03 6.36 -3.74
N LEU A 121 -1.20 6.72 -4.11
CA LEU A 121 -1.56 8.14 -4.36
C LEU A 121 -1.47 8.99 -3.09
N GLU A 122 -1.89 8.47 -1.95
CA GLU A 122 -1.73 9.14 -0.66
C GLU A 122 -0.26 9.37 -0.33
N MET A 123 0.63 8.44 -0.68
CA MET A 123 2.08 8.63 -0.54
C MET A 123 2.62 9.71 -1.48
N ALA A 124 2.19 9.73 -2.75
CA ALA A 124 2.57 10.78 -3.71
C ALA A 124 2.14 12.18 -3.23
N ILE A 125 0.90 12.30 -2.73
CA ILE A 125 0.36 13.56 -2.18
C ILE A 125 1.08 13.94 -0.89
N ARG A 126 1.41 12.96 -0.03
CA ARG A 126 2.10 13.23 1.23
C ARG A 126 3.52 13.75 1.00
N THR A 127 4.24 13.24 0.00
CA THR A 127 5.58 13.75 -0.32
C THR A 127 5.50 15.07 -1.08
N HIS A 128 4.51 15.24 -1.96
CA HIS A 128 4.31 16.45 -2.75
C HIS A 128 2.84 16.87 -2.77
N PRO A 129 2.39 17.68 -1.78
CA PRO A 129 0.99 18.08 -1.67
C PRO A 129 0.43 18.83 -2.89
N SER A 130 1.30 19.51 -3.65
CA SER A 130 0.97 20.25 -4.87
C SER A 130 0.96 19.38 -6.14
N TYR A 131 1.22 18.06 -6.03
CA TYR A 131 1.27 17.17 -7.18
C TYR A 131 -0.14 16.87 -7.70
N ALA A 132 -0.67 17.78 -8.53
CA ALA A 132 -2.05 17.81 -9.02
C ALA A 132 -2.49 16.49 -9.67
N VAL A 133 -1.60 15.85 -10.42
CA VAL A 133 -1.87 14.58 -11.11
C VAL A 133 -2.25 13.47 -10.12
N ALA A 134 -1.66 13.43 -8.91
CA ALA A 134 -2.04 12.43 -7.91
C ALA A 134 -3.42 12.70 -7.31
N HIS A 135 -3.82 13.97 -7.16
CA HIS A 135 -5.19 14.32 -6.72
C HIS A 135 -6.23 13.95 -7.76
N GLU A 136 -5.95 14.23 -9.04
CA GLU A 136 -6.80 13.81 -10.17
C GLU A 136 -6.97 12.28 -10.19
N ASN A 137 -5.85 11.55 -10.17
CA ASN A 137 -5.87 10.08 -10.15
C ASN A 137 -6.57 9.51 -8.92
N LEU A 138 -6.53 10.21 -7.78
CA LEU A 138 -7.22 9.79 -6.56
C LEU A 138 -8.74 9.98 -6.70
N GLY A 139 -9.18 11.07 -7.33
CA GLY A 139 -10.59 11.28 -7.71
C GLY A 139 -11.12 10.19 -8.63
N ASP A 140 -10.37 9.87 -9.69
CA ASP A 140 -10.69 8.79 -10.62
C ASP A 140 -10.75 7.42 -9.93
N LEU A 141 -9.82 7.18 -9.00
CA LEU A 141 -9.80 5.96 -8.21
C LEU A 141 -11.05 5.85 -7.32
N TYR A 142 -11.46 6.94 -6.68
CA TYR A 142 -12.70 6.96 -5.89
C TYR A 142 -13.93 6.70 -6.75
N ALA A 143 -14.01 7.24 -7.97
CA ALA A 143 -15.09 6.94 -8.90
C ALA A 143 -15.14 5.43 -9.26
N LYS A 144 -13.97 4.81 -9.50
CA LYS A 144 -13.87 3.36 -9.74
C LYS A 144 -14.29 2.52 -8.53
N MET A 145 -13.87 2.90 -7.33
CA MET A 145 -14.25 2.24 -6.08
C MET A 145 -15.76 2.37 -5.80
N ALA A 146 -16.33 3.56 -6.04
CA ALA A 146 -17.76 3.80 -5.91
C ALA A 146 -18.57 2.94 -6.89
N ARG A 147 -18.13 2.83 -8.16
CA ARG A 147 -18.74 1.93 -9.14
C ARG A 147 -18.74 0.49 -8.65
N GLN A 148 -17.59 -0.03 -8.18
CA GLN A 148 -17.49 -1.38 -7.63
C GLN A 148 -18.47 -1.62 -6.46
N ALA A 149 -18.64 -0.62 -5.59
CA ALA A 149 -19.55 -0.71 -4.45
C ALA A 149 -21.02 -0.73 -4.88
N TYR A 150 -21.43 0.11 -5.83
CA TYR A 150 -22.79 0.09 -6.35
C TYR A 150 -23.10 -1.17 -7.17
N ASP A 151 -22.16 -1.65 -7.96
CA ASP A 151 -22.30 -2.94 -8.66
C ASP A 151 -22.54 -4.06 -7.65
N ARG A 152 -21.82 -4.04 -6.52
CA ARG A 152 -22.03 -5.03 -5.44
C ARG A 152 -23.39 -4.87 -4.78
N ALA A 153 -23.87 -3.65 -4.60
CA ALA A 153 -25.22 -3.41 -4.08
C ALA A 153 -26.29 -4.00 -5.00
N LEU A 154 -26.16 -3.82 -6.32
CA LEU A 154 -27.10 -4.39 -7.31
C LEU A 154 -27.02 -5.91 -7.44
N GLN A 155 -25.85 -6.50 -7.17
CA GLN A 155 -25.73 -7.96 -7.08
C GLN A 155 -26.49 -8.55 -5.88
N ILE A 156 -26.66 -7.77 -4.81
CA ILE A 156 -27.38 -8.19 -3.59
C ILE A 156 -28.87 -7.88 -3.73
N ASP A 157 -29.20 -6.69 -4.24
CA ASP A 157 -30.55 -6.22 -4.50
C ASP A 157 -30.62 -5.58 -5.87
N SER A 158 -31.07 -6.36 -6.86
CA SER A 158 -31.20 -5.91 -8.24
C SER A 158 -32.27 -4.83 -8.43
N SER A 159 -33.15 -4.61 -7.44
CA SER A 159 -34.21 -3.61 -7.48
C SER A 159 -33.77 -2.25 -6.90
N ASN A 160 -32.52 -2.12 -6.44
CA ASN A 160 -31.99 -0.90 -5.84
C ASN A 160 -31.84 0.24 -6.86
N SER A 161 -32.93 0.97 -7.08
CA SER A 161 -33.01 2.08 -8.04
C SER A 161 -32.02 3.22 -7.72
N ASN A 162 -31.68 3.44 -6.44
CA ASN A 162 -30.72 4.45 -6.02
C ASN A 162 -29.29 4.11 -6.48
N ALA A 163 -28.85 2.87 -6.24
CA ALA A 163 -27.54 2.39 -6.69
C ALA A 163 -27.43 2.41 -8.22
N GLN A 164 -28.50 2.03 -8.92
CA GLN A 164 -28.56 2.09 -10.38
C GLN A 164 -28.45 3.53 -10.92
N ALA A 165 -29.16 4.50 -10.31
CA ALA A 165 -29.08 5.90 -10.71
C ALA A 165 -27.67 6.48 -10.50
N LYS A 166 -27.02 6.17 -9.38
CA LYS A 166 -25.65 6.62 -9.10
C LYS A 166 -24.60 5.98 -10.01
N LEU A 167 -24.79 4.74 -10.43
CA LEU A 167 -23.95 4.11 -11.44
C LEU A 167 -24.06 4.78 -12.80
N ASN A 168 -25.27 5.19 -13.20
CA ASN A 168 -25.48 5.93 -14.45
C ASN A 168 -24.73 7.27 -14.40
N LEU A 169 -24.84 8.02 -13.29
CA LEU A 169 -24.08 9.26 -13.12
C LEU A 169 -22.55 9.03 -13.18
N LEU A 170 -22.04 7.97 -12.55
CA LEU A 170 -20.61 7.62 -12.62
C LEU A 170 -20.17 7.15 -14.01
N ARG A 171 -21.08 6.65 -14.86
CA ARG A 171 -20.80 6.38 -16.27
C ARG A 171 -20.71 7.70 -17.04
N ASP A 172 -21.63 8.62 -16.77
CA ASP A 172 -21.67 9.93 -17.43
C ASP A 172 -20.44 10.80 -17.11
N ILE A 173 -19.95 10.76 -15.86
CA ILE A 173 -18.68 11.43 -15.49
C ILE A 173 -17.51 10.84 -16.28
N SER A 174 -17.51 9.52 -16.48
CA SER A 174 -16.46 8.82 -17.22
C SER A 174 -16.51 9.09 -18.73
N THR A 175 -17.67 9.43 -19.28
CA THR A 175 -17.86 9.75 -20.71
C THR A 175 -17.72 11.25 -20.98
N ALA A 176 -18.09 12.12 -20.04
CA ALA A 176 -17.89 13.57 -20.13
C ALA A 176 -16.40 13.97 -20.11
N GLY A 177 -15.54 13.14 -19.49
CA GLY A 177 -14.08 13.25 -19.56
C GLY A 177 -13.46 12.70 -20.84
N ALA A 178 -14.24 12.06 -21.73
CA ALA A 178 -13.75 11.47 -22.98
C ALA A 178 -13.60 12.50 -24.12
N ARG A 179 -12.84 13.58 -23.87
CA ARG A 179 -11.91 14.04 -24.93
C ARG A 179 -10.86 12.94 -25.09
N PRO A 180 -10.15 12.80 -26.22
CA PRO A 180 -9.11 11.80 -26.36
C PRO A 180 -7.90 12.17 -25.49
N ALA A 181 -8.07 12.15 -24.17
CA ALA A 181 -7.00 11.95 -23.23
C ALA A 181 -6.62 10.48 -23.37
N THR A 182 -5.44 10.24 -23.91
CA THR A 182 -4.80 8.93 -23.93
C THR A 182 -4.98 8.26 -22.55
N PRO A 183 -5.32 6.96 -22.52
CA PRO A 183 -5.74 6.27 -21.32
C PRO A 183 -4.67 6.41 -20.25
N THR A 184 -4.98 7.00 -19.07
CA THR A 184 -4.24 6.93 -17.79
C THR A 184 -2.86 6.27 -17.90
N LYS A 185 -1.96 6.88 -18.67
CA LYS A 185 -0.69 6.27 -19.05
C LYS A 185 0.29 6.53 -17.92
N PRO A 186 1.27 5.64 -17.70
CA PRO A 186 2.35 5.91 -16.79
C PRO A 186 2.99 7.25 -17.19
N VAL A 187 2.97 8.23 -16.29
CA VAL A 187 3.31 9.62 -16.63
C VAL A 187 4.83 9.74 -16.68
N THR A 188 5.38 10.14 -17.83
CA THR A 188 6.81 10.40 -18.05
C THR A 188 7.24 11.78 -17.54
N VAL A 189 6.77 12.23 -16.38
CA VAL A 189 7.28 13.49 -15.82
C VAL A 189 8.79 13.31 -15.60
N ALA A 190 9.61 14.18 -16.19
CA ALA A 190 11.05 14.14 -16.03
C ALA A 190 11.36 14.24 -14.52
N VAL A 191 12.19 13.33 -14.00
CA VAL A 191 12.70 13.42 -12.63
C VAL A 191 13.68 14.59 -12.61
N THR A 192 13.15 15.82 -12.52
CA THR A 192 13.98 16.98 -12.27
C THR A 192 14.41 16.91 -10.81
N THR A 193 15.70 16.64 -10.57
CA THR A 193 16.32 16.88 -9.27
C THR A 193 15.92 18.28 -8.78
N PRO A 194 15.27 18.43 -7.62
CA PRO A 194 14.99 19.76 -7.09
C PRO A 194 16.32 20.44 -6.78
N ALA A 195 16.55 21.62 -7.35
CA ALA A 195 17.48 22.58 -6.79
C ALA A 195 17.00 22.98 -5.38
N PRO A 196 17.91 23.26 -4.42
CA PRO A 196 17.52 23.54 -3.04
C PRO A 196 16.73 24.85 -3.01
N THR A 197 15.40 24.74 -2.92
CA THR A 197 14.54 25.91 -2.84
C THR A 197 14.38 26.27 -1.38
N ALA A 198 14.67 27.54 -1.09
CA ALA A 198 14.74 28.16 0.22
C ALA A 198 13.51 27.87 1.08
N ALA A 199 13.76 27.78 2.38
CA ALA A 199 12.76 27.66 3.44
C ALA A 199 11.66 28.74 3.29
N PRO A 200 10.38 28.36 3.29
CA PRO A 200 9.31 29.34 3.40
C PRO A 200 9.24 29.89 4.82
N GLU A 201 9.36 31.21 4.91
CA GLU A 201 9.05 32.04 6.07
C GLU A 201 7.67 31.72 6.64
N VAL A 202 7.59 31.64 7.97
CA VAL A 202 6.37 31.41 8.74
C VAL A 202 5.69 32.75 8.99
N PRO A 203 4.42 32.99 8.59
CA PRO A 203 3.63 34.06 9.15
C PRO A 203 2.96 33.59 10.44
N ALA A 204 3.22 34.32 11.51
CA ALA A 204 2.76 34.08 12.87
C ALA A 204 1.22 34.06 13.01
N VAL A 205 0.71 33.08 13.76
CA VAL A 205 -0.64 33.09 14.34
C VAL A 205 -0.56 33.50 15.82
N LYS A 206 -1.29 34.57 16.17
CA LYS A 206 -1.54 35.01 17.54
C LYS A 206 -2.49 34.06 18.28
N PRO A 207 -2.39 33.96 19.61
CA PRO A 207 -2.99 32.88 20.40
C PRO A 207 -4.46 33.17 20.77
N VAL A 208 -5.31 32.15 20.68
CA VAL A 208 -6.66 32.17 21.28
C VAL A 208 -6.63 31.41 22.61
N GLN A 209 -7.20 32.08 23.60
CA GLN A 209 -7.17 31.78 25.02
C GLN A 209 -7.87 30.48 25.43
N ALA A 210 -7.38 29.95 26.54
CA ALA A 210 -8.03 28.97 27.38
C ALA A 210 -9.38 29.47 27.93
N ALA A 211 -10.36 28.57 27.98
CA ALA A 211 -11.44 28.64 28.96
C ALA A 211 -11.71 27.23 29.48
N SER A 212 -11.43 27.09 30.77
CA SER A 212 -11.53 25.88 31.57
C SER A 212 -12.98 25.45 31.81
N SER A 213 -13.15 24.13 31.89
CA SER A 213 -14.27 23.44 32.52
C SER A 213 -14.36 23.74 34.02
N THR A 214 -15.59 23.78 34.55
CA THR A 214 -15.84 23.47 35.97
C THR A 214 -17.21 22.84 36.15
N ALA A 215 -17.18 21.77 36.95
CA ALA A 215 -18.22 21.31 37.89
C ALA A 215 -19.52 20.72 37.30
N ALA A 216 -20.15 19.70 37.89
CA ALA A 216 -19.84 18.80 38.99
C ALA A 216 -20.99 17.76 39.07
N VAL A 217 -20.61 16.51 39.36
CA VAL A 217 -21.21 15.61 40.36
C VAL A 217 -22.73 15.38 40.37
N ALA A 218 -23.14 14.11 40.15
CA ALA A 218 -23.96 13.37 41.13
C ALA A 218 -23.92 11.86 40.84
N ALA A 219 -23.70 11.11 41.91
CA ALA A 219 -23.54 9.67 41.97
C ALA A 219 -24.85 8.94 42.32
N SER A 220 -24.76 7.60 42.45
CA SER A 220 -25.72 6.62 42.99
C SER A 220 -26.52 5.88 41.90
N SER A 221 -26.72 4.55 41.90
CA SER A 221 -26.50 3.50 42.90
C SER A 221 -26.64 2.10 42.24
N LYS A 222 -25.89 1.12 42.77
CA LYS A 222 -26.18 -0.35 42.75
C LYS A 222 -26.98 -0.66 44.05
N PRO A 223 -27.46 -1.89 44.40
CA PRO A 223 -27.64 -3.18 43.67
C PRO A 223 -29.01 -3.87 43.94
N ALA A 224 -29.35 -4.95 43.21
CA ALA A 224 -30.00 -6.16 43.76
C ALA A 224 -30.18 -7.26 42.70
N ALA A 225 -30.19 -8.51 43.17
CA ALA A 225 -30.16 -9.78 42.44
C ALA A 225 -31.55 -10.46 42.34
N SER A 226 -31.56 -11.70 41.82
CA SER A 226 -32.66 -12.69 41.69
C SER A 226 -33.28 -12.73 40.28
N ALA A 227 -33.53 -13.87 39.62
CA ALA A 227 -33.62 -15.27 40.04
C ALA A 227 -33.27 -16.22 38.88
N ALA A 228 -32.85 -17.42 39.22
CA ALA A 228 -32.84 -18.58 38.32
C ALA A 228 -34.27 -19.12 38.11
N SER A 229 -34.54 -19.67 36.93
CA SER A 229 -35.54 -20.72 36.73
C SER A 229 -35.12 -21.61 35.56
N SER A 230 -35.21 -22.92 35.83
CA SER A 230 -34.84 -24.06 35.01
C SER A 230 -36.10 -24.83 34.60
N SER A 231 -35.98 -25.63 33.54
CA SER A 231 -36.91 -26.65 32.99
C SER A 231 -37.94 -26.12 31.98
N ALA A 232 -38.24 -26.79 30.85
CA ALA A 232 -38.09 -28.20 30.51
C ALA A 232 -37.89 -28.45 29.00
N VAL A 233 -37.44 -29.67 28.72
CA VAL A 233 -36.99 -30.28 27.47
C VAL A 233 -38.15 -30.63 26.51
N ALA A 234 -37.94 -30.43 25.21
CA ALA A 234 -38.61 -31.16 24.13
C ALA A 234 -37.57 -31.51 23.04
N GLU A 235 -37.55 -32.80 22.70
CA GLU A 235 -36.59 -33.54 21.85
C GLU A 235 -37.17 -33.65 20.42
N ALA A 236 -36.58 -33.05 19.37
CA ALA A 236 -35.68 -33.61 18.34
C ALA A 236 -35.88 -32.77 17.03
N PRO A 237 -34.95 -32.70 16.02
CA PRO A 237 -33.83 -33.61 15.75
C PRO A 237 -32.44 -32.97 15.92
N ALA A 238 -31.49 -33.82 16.30
CA ALA A 238 -30.10 -33.49 16.59
C ALA A 238 -29.32 -33.07 15.34
N LYS A 239 -29.09 -31.76 15.20
CA LYS A 239 -27.95 -31.12 14.50
C LYS A 239 -27.60 -29.63 14.82
N PRO A 240 -28.17 -28.88 15.80
CA PRO A 240 -27.72 -27.51 16.08
C PRO A 240 -26.71 -27.32 17.23
N ALA A 241 -26.53 -28.28 18.15
CA ALA A 241 -25.78 -28.04 19.39
C ALA A 241 -24.27 -27.78 19.21
N THR A 242 -23.66 -28.29 18.14
CA THR A 242 -22.24 -28.06 17.84
C THR A 242 -22.01 -26.68 17.24
N ALA A 243 -22.88 -26.21 16.34
CA ALA A 243 -22.72 -24.94 15.66
C ALA A 243 -22.78 -23.73 16.63
N ASP A 244 -23.69 -23.74 17.60
CA ASP A 244 -23.76 -22.66 18.59
C ASP A 244 -22.55 -22.65 19.55
N ASN A 245 -22.06 -23.83 19.92
CA ASN A 245 -20.84 -23.98 20.72
C ASN A 245 -19.60 -23.52 19.94
N ASP A 246 -19.50 -23.91 18.68
CA ASP A 246 -18.42 -23.52 17.78
C ASP A 246 -18.44 -22.02 17.51
N GLN A 247 -19.62 -21.42 17.32
CA GLN A 247 -19.76 -19.97 17.12
C GLN A 247 -19.30 -19.20 18.36
N ARG A 248 -19.67 -19.66 19.56
CA ARG A 248 -19.17 -19.10 20.83
C ARG A 248 -17.66 -19.27 20.96
N ALA A 249 -17.12 -20.43 20.61
CA ALA A 249 -15.68 -20.72 20.67
C ALA A 249 -14.88 -19.84 19.70
N VAL A 250 -15.34 -19.69 18.45
CA VAL A 250 -14.75 -18.78 17.45
C VAL A 250 -14.79 -17.34 17.97
N ARG A 251 -15.95 -16.87 18.44
CA ARG A 251 -16.10 -15.52 19.00
C ARG A 251 -15.13 -15.28 20.15
N SER A 252 -15.08 -16.21 21.11
CA SER A 252 -14.16 -16.12 22.25
C SER A 252 -12.71 -16.05 21.79
N THR A 253 -12.32 -16.90 20.83
CA THR A 253 -10.96 -16.94 20.30
C THR A 253 -10.55 -15.60 19.67
N VAL A 254 -11.43 -15.01 18.86
CA VAL A 254 -11.16 -13.73 18.18
C VAL A 254 -11.10 -12.56 19.17
N LEU A 255 -11.93 -12.58 20.21
CA LEU A 255 -11.87 -11.57 21.28
C LEU A 255 -10.58 -11.69 22.10
N SER A 256 -10.19 -12.89 22.49
CA SER A 256 -8.93 -13.14 23.22
C SER A 256 -7.70 -12.80 22.38
N TRP A 257 -7.75 -13.01 21.06
CA TRP A 257 -6.72 -12.54 20.12
C TRP A 257 -6.56 -11.00 20.15
N ALA A 258 -7.67 -10.24 20.12
CA ALA A 258 -7.63 -8.78 20.21
C ALA A 258 -7.17 -8.28 21.59
N GLU A 259 -7.50 -9.02 22.65
CA GLU A 259 -7.04 -8.73 24.00
C GLU A 259 -5.54 -8.96 24.15
N ALA A 260 -5.02 -10.10 23.68
CA ALA A 260 -3.60 -10.39 23.67
C ALA A 260 -2.81 -9.33 22.89
N TRP A 261 -3.37 -8.86 21.77
CA TRP A 261 -2.81 -7.73 21.04
C TRP A 261 -2.83 -6.45 21.89
N SER A 262 -3.96 -6.08 22.50
CA SER A 262 -4.06 -4.88 23.35
C SER A 262 -3.07 -4.89 24.53
N LYS A 263 -2.82 -6.07 25.11
CA LYS A 263 -1.83 -6.28 26.18
C LYS A 263 -0.38 -6.28 25.68
N LYS A 264 -0.17 -6.19 24.36
CA LYS A 264 1.13 -6.34 23.70
C LYS A 264 1.81 -7.67 24.02
N ASN A 265 1.02 -8.71 24.35
CA ASN A 265 1.52 -10.06 24.57
C ASN A 265 1.76 -10.74 23.21
N THR A 266 2.91 -10.46 22.59
CA THR A 266 3.23 -10.92 21.24
C THR A 266 3.24 -12.45 21.12
N LYS A 267 3.70 -13.16 22.16
CA LYS A 267 3.70 -14.63 22.19
C LYS A 267 2.29 -15.20 22.13
N GLU A 268 1.38 -14.68 22.95
CA GLU A 268 -0.02 -15.13 22.97
C GLU A 268 -0.77 -14.71 21.71
N TYR A 269 -0.57 -13.46 21.25
CA TYR A 269 -1.13 -12.93 20.01
C TYR A 269 -0.77 -13.78 18.79
N LEU A 270 0.52 -14.12 18.61
CA LEU A 270 0.99 -14.96 17.51
C LEU A 270 0.53 -16.42 17.67
N GLY A 271 0.26 -16.88 18.89
CA GLY A 271 -0.23 -18.23 19.19
C GLY A 271 -1.64 -18.54 18.68
N TYR A 272 -2.41 -17.52 18.27
CA TYR A 272 -3.72 -17.71 17.63
C TYR A 272 -3.63 -18.03 16.13
N TYR A 273 -2.46 -17.87 15.51
CA TYR A 273 -2.26 -18.15 14.09
C TYR A 273 -1.89 -19.62 13.87
N ALA A 274 -2.59 -20.30 12.96
CA ALA A 274 -2.37 -21.70 12.62
C ALA A 274 -0.95 -21.92 12.09
N ARG A 275 -0.37 -23.12 12.19
CA ARG A 275 1.01 -23.38 11.73
C ARG A 275 1.18 -23.23 10.22
N ASP A 276 0.14 -23.53 9.47
CA ASP A 276 -0.04 -23.38 8.02
C ASP A 276 -0.66 -22.02 7.65
N PHE A 277 -0.49 -20.99 8.49
CA PHE A 277 -0.99 -19.64 8.22
C PHE A 277 -0.51 -19.12 6.85
N ASP A 278 -1.45 -18.69 6.02
CA ASP A 278 -1.22 -18.06 4.73
C ASP A 278 -0.76 -16.61 4.94
N VAL A 279 0.55 -16.42 4.85
CA VAL A 279 1.20 -15.13 5.11
C VAL A 279 0.95 -14.18 3.93
N PRO A 280 0.41 -12.97 4.17
CA PRO A 280 0.18 -12.01 3.11
C PRO A 280 1.47 -11.53 2.45
N ASP A 281 1.36 -11.11 1.18
CA ASP A 281 2.44 -10.51 0.38
C ASP A 281 3.66 -11.41 0.14
N GLY A 282 3.49 -12.75 0.20
CA GLY A 282 4.53 -13.72 -0.12
C GLY A 282 5.70 -13.77 0.88
N LYS A 283 5.54 -13.15 2.06
CA LYS A 283 6.58 -13.13 3.10
C LYS A 283 6.72 -14.50 3.77
N THR A 284 7.89 -14.77 4.32
CA THR A 284 8.05 -15.92 5.22
C THR A 284 7.33 -15.65 6.53
N ARG A 285 6.84 -16.71 7.19
CA ARG A 285 6.20 -16.59 8.51
C ARG A 285 7.09 -15.85 9.52
N SER A 286 8.37 -16.20 9.56
CA SER A 286 9.32 -15.58 10.49
C SER A 286 9.47 -14.07 10.25
N ALA A 287 9.54 -13.62 8.99
CA ALA A 287 9.63 -12.20 8.67
C ALA A 287 8.35 -11.45 9.05
N TRP A 288 7.19 -12.05 8.78
CA TRP A 288 5.90 -11.49 9.16
C TRP A 288 5.73 -11.38 10.68
N GLU A 289 6.14 -12.40 11.44
CA GLU A 289 6.10 -12.38 12.91
C GLU A 289 7.02 -11.29 13.46
N ALA A 290 8.24 -11.15 12.91
CA ALA A 290 9.18 -10.10 13.32
C ALA A 290 8.60 -8.69 13.13
N GLU A 291 7.98 -8.42 11.97
CA GLU A 291 7.31 -7.13 11.73
C GLU A 291 6.15 -6.87 12.69
N ARG A 292 5.37 -7.91 13.02
CA ARG A 292 4.27 -7.79 13.97
C ARG A 292 4.79 -7.51 15.38
N ILE A 293 5.84 -8.21 15.80
CA ILE A 293 6.49 -8.02 17.10
C ILE A 293 7.03 -6.60 17.20
N ASP A 294 7.70 -6.08 16.18
CA ASP A 294 8.20 -4.71 16.16
C ASP A 294 7.08 -3.68 16.31
N ARG A 295 6.02 -3.80 15.48
CA ARG A 295 4.89 -2.86 15.52
C ARG A 295 4.12 -2.89 16.82
N VAL A 296 3.84 -4.08 17.36
CA VAL A 296 3.13 -4.26 18.62
C VAL A 296 4.03 -3.92 19.81
N GLY A 297 5.35 -4.04 19.69
CA GLY A 297 6.33 -3.78 20.75
C GLY A 297 6.54 -2.30 21.06
N LYS A 298 6.23 -1.38 20.13
CA LYS A 298 6.46 0.08 20.27
C LYS A 298 5.95 0.66 21.60
N PRO A 299 6.66 1.61 22.23
CA PRO A 299 6.25 2.18 23.52
C PRO A 299 4.84 2.78 23.51
N GLY A 300 4.17 2.73 24.67
CA GLY A 300 2.82 3.24 24.86
C GLY A 300 1.76 2.14 24.95
N ALA A 301 0.64 2.48 25.60
CA ALA A 301 -0.51 1.59 25.72
C ALA A 301 -1.29 1.58 24.39
N ILE A 302 -1.79 0.40 24.02
CA ILE A 302 -2.65 0.22 22.86
C ILE A 302 -3.96 -0.44 23.30
N LYS A 303 -5.04 -0.11 22.62
CA LYS A 303 -6.35 -0.68 22.82
C LYS A 303 -6.91 -1.10 21.48
N VAL A 304 -7.25 -2.38 21.37
CA VAL A 304 -7.86 -2.98 20.18
C VAL A 304 -9.24 -3.49 20.59
N THR A 305 -10.29 -2.90 20.01
CA THR A 305 -11.66 -3.37 20.21
C THR A 305 -12.26 -3.80 18.88
N LEU A 306 -13.12 -4.82 18.94
CA LEU A 306 -13.79 -5.36 17.77
C LEU A 306 -15.28 -5.03 17.85
N SER A 307 -15.82 -4.51 16.75
CA SER A 307 -17.24 -4.24 16.57
C SER A 307 -17.76 -4.97 15.33
N GLU A 308 -19.07 -5.11 15.20
CA GLU A 308 -19.71 -5.71 14.01
C GLU A 308 -19.20 -7.13 13.70
N LEU A 309 -19.04 -7.98 14.73
CA LEU A 309 -18.58 -9.36 14.56
C LEU A 309 -19.65 -10.21 13.86
N ASP A 310 -19.41 -10.57 12.60
CA ASP A 310 -20.17 -11.53 11.80
C ASP A 310 -19.38 -12.83 11.68
N ILE A 311 -19.97 -13.95 12.09
CA ILE A 311 -19.32 -15.27 12.08
C ILE A 311 -20.12 -16.20 11.18
N LYS A 312 -19.45 -16.80 10.19
CA LYS A 312 -20.03 -17.84 9.33
C LYS A 312 -19.27 -19.13 9.51
N LEU A 313 -19.94 -20.16 10.03
CA LEU A 313 -19.39 -21.49 10.23
C LEU A 313 -19.64 -22.39 9.02
N ASN A 314 -18.67 -23.24 8.72
CA ASN A 314 -18.79 -24.32 7.76
C ASN A 314 -17.93 -25.50 8.23
N GLY A 315 -18.50 -26.35 9.09
CA GLY A 315 -17.80 -27.50 9.66
C GLY A 315 -16.58 -27.08 10.48
N ASP A 316 -15.39 -27.51 10.05
CA ASP A 316 -14.12 -27.20 10.69
C ASP A 316 -13.55 -25.82 10.29
N ARG A 317 -14.29 -25.02 9.53
CA ARG A 317 -13.88 -23.68 9.08
C ARG A 317 -14.84 -22.60 9.56
N ALA A 318 -14.30 -21.41 9.82
CA ALA A 318 -15.07 -20.23 10.14
C ALA A 318 -14.54 -19.01 9.39
N ILE A 319 -15.45 -18.19 8.86
CA ILE A 319 -15.12 -16.87 8.33
C ILE A 319 -15.65 -15.84 9.31
N VAL A 320 -14.76 -15.02 9.86
CA VAL A 320 -15.10 -13.97 10.82
C VAL A 320 -14.84 -12.61 10.20
N ARG A 321 -15.87 -11.79 10.04
CA ARG A 321 -15.75 -10.40 9.57
C ARG A 321 -16.04 -9.47 10.74
N PHE A 322 -15.25 -8.42 10.87
CA PHE A 322 -15.44 -7.42 11.91
C PHE A 322 -14.78 -6.10 11.57
N LYS A 323 -15.19 -5.06 12.28
CA LYS A 323 -14.51 -3.77 12.30
C LYS A 323 -13.59 -3.70 13.51
N GLN A 324 -12.31 -3.51 13.25
CA GLN A 324 -11.29 -3.33 14.28
C GLN A 324 -11.10 -1.84 14.53
N ASN A 325 -11.20 -1.44 15.80
CA ASN A 325 -10.84 -0.11 16.24
C ASN A 325 -9.54 -0.20 17.03
N TYR A 326 -8.52 0.49 16.55
CA TYR A 326 -7.21 0.60 17.16
C TYR A 326 -7.04 1.99 17.75
N GLN A 327 -6.53 2.06 18.97
CA GLN A 327 -6.21 3.30 19.64
C GLN A 327 -4.88 3.18 20.39
N SER A 328 -4.02 4.17 20.19
CA SER A 328 -2.84 4.43 21.01
C SER A 328 -2.91 5.86 21.57
N ALA A 329 -1.85 6.31 22.26
CA ALA A 329 -1.76 7.67 22.80
C ALA A 329 -1.84 8.76 21.70
N SER A 330 -1.29 8.50 20.52
CA SER A 330 -1.16 9.49 19.43
C SER A 330 -1.92 9.14 18.15
N PHE A 331 -2.56 7.96 18.08
CA PHE A 331 -3.18 7.48 16.85
C PHE A 331 -4.47 6.71 17.12
N LYS A 332 -5.45 6.89 16.24
CA LYS A 332 -6.70 6.13 16.21
C LYS A 332 -6.99 5.70 14.78
N SER A 333 -7.42 4.46 14.60
CA SER A 333 -7.90 3.98 13.31
C SER A 333 -9.04 2.99 13.48
N ALA A 334 -9.88 2.90 12.47
CA ALA A 334 -10.87 1.84 12.31
C ALA A 334 -10.63 1.16 10.97
N SER A 335 -10.63 -0.17 10.93
CA SER A 335 -10.41 -0.95 9.70
C SER A 335 -11.30 -2.19 9.67
N GLY A 336 -11.82 -2.54 8.50
CA GLY A 336 -12.49 -3.82 8.30
C GLY A 336 -11.46 -4.95 8.28
N LYS A 337 -11.80 -6.11 8.84
CA LYS A 337 -10.97 -7.32 8.77
C LYS A 337 -11.83 -8.54 8.52
N THR A 338 -11.24 -9.50 7.79
CA THR A 338 -11.79 -10.84 7.62
C THR A 338 -10.74 -11.85 8.04
N LEU A 339 -11.08 -12.72 8.98
CA LEU A 339 -10.25 -13.85 9.39
C LEU A 339 -10.88 -15.14 8.85
N GLU A 340 -10.09 -15.94 8.16
CA GLU A 340 -10.44 -17.32 7.87
C GLU A 340 -9.77 -18.19 8.94
N MET A 341 -10.60 -18.92 9.69
CA MET A 341 -10.19 -19.73 10.82
C MET A 341 -10.47 -21.20 10.57
N ILE A 342 -9.68 -22.04 11.20
CA ILE A 342 -9.77 -23.49 11.10
C ILE A 342 -9.72 -24.13 12.48
N LEU A 343 -10.53 -25.17 12.68
CA LEU A 343 -10.55 -25.96 13.90
C LEU A 343 -9.50 -27.07 13.79
N ARG A 344 -8.51 -27.03 14.69
CA ARG A 344 -7.42 -28.01 14.77
C ARG A 344 -7.20 -28.40 16.23
N ASN A 345 -7.21 -29.70 16.51
CA ASN A 345 -6.99 -30.25 17.86
C ASN A 345 -7.89 -29.59 18.92
N GLY A 346 -9.17 -29.35 18.58
CA GLY A 346 -10.14 -28.71 19.47
C GLY A 346 -9.93 -27.20 19.69
N ARG A 347 -9.05 -26.55 18.91
CA ARG A 347 -8.78 -25.11 19.00
C ARG A 347 -9.00 -24.42 17.66
N TRP A 348 -9.70 -23.30 17.69
CA TRP A 348 -9.82 -22.42 16.54
C TRP A 348 -8.53 -21.62 16.36
N GLN A 349 -8.01 -21.60 15.13
CA GLN A 349 -6.78 -20.90 14.77
C GLN A 349 -6.98 -20.10 13.48
N ILE A 350 -6.32 -18.95 13.37
CA ILE A 350 -6.36 -18.08 12.21
C ILE A 350 -5.47 -18.68 11.11
N GLN A 351 -6.07 -19.13 10.01
CA GLN A 351 -5.37 -19.64 8.84
C GLN A 351 -5.07 -18.52 7.83
N GLN A 352 -5.91 -17.48 7.77
CA GLN A 352 -5.67 -16.32 6.91
C GLN A 352 -6.22 -15.04 7.55
N GLU A 353 -5.47 -13.94 7.40
CA GLU A 353 -5.91 -12.60 7.81
C GLU A 353 -5.96 -11.69 6.57
N ARG A 354 -7.15 -11.16 6.26
CA ARG A 354 -7.35 -10.17 5.19
C ARG A 354 -7.84 -8.85 5.78
N ILE A 355 -7.30 -7.76 5.30
CA ILE A 355 -7.77 -6.40 5.63
C ILE A 355 -8.90 -6.08 4.65
N GLY A 356 -10.09 -5.82 5.16
CA GLY A 356 -11.24 -5.36 4.40
C GLY A 356 -11.20 -3.84 4.27
N ARG A 357 -11.63 -3.33 3.11
CA ARG A 357 -11.85 -1.90 2.85
C ARG A 357 -12.78 -1.27 3.87
#